data_AF-A0A4Y2G2T4-F1
#
_entry.id   AF-A0A4Y2G2T4-F1
#
_cell.length_a   1.000
_cell.length_b   1.000
_cell.length_c   1.000
_cell.angle_alpha   90.00
_cell.angle_beta   90.00
_cell.angle_gamma   90.00
#
_symmetry.space_group_name_H-M   'P 1'
#
loop_
_entity.id
_entity.type
_entity.pdbx_description
1 polymer ?
#
loop_
_entity_poly.entity_id
_entity_poly.type
_entity_poly.pdbx_seq_one_letter_code
_entity_poly.pdbx_strand_id
1 'polypeptide(L)'
;MSRRNHLHDEIRWRAVGMLQASARQSAVARELNVHRNVIHRLWNHYQRDQNASRRRASGRWIITRTADDRYLFQCARRRRTLTARQLASQISAAAGKSISRQTVSRRMHEGELFARRPVVCVPLSPCARQSAIAFGP
;
A
#
# COMPACT_ATOMS: atom_id res chain seq x y z
N MET A 1 7.86 -14.92 14.90
CA MET A 1 8.62 -13.84 14.24
C MET A 1 9.83 -14.44 13.53
N SER A 2 9.74 -14.76 12.24
CA SER A 2 10.87 -15.36 11.50
C SER A 2 11.79 -14.23 11.01
N ARG A 3 12.85 -13.91 11.77
CA ARG A 3 13.95 -13.06 11.27
C ARG A 3 14.71 -13.85 10.22
N ARG A 4 14.38 -13.65 8.95
CA ARG A 4 15.17 -14.21 7.85
C ARG A 4 16.31 -13.25 7.57
N ASN A 5 17.50 -13.59 8.05
CA ASN A 5 18.73 -12.87 7.67
C ASN A 5 18.88 -12.98 6.15
N HIS A 6 19.07 -11.83 5.51
CA HIS A 6 19.04 -11.72 4.06
C HIS A 6 20.45 -11.55 3.52
N LEU A 7 20.81 -12.34 2.52
CA LEU A 7 22.10 -12.19 1.83
C LEU A 7 22.14 -10.82 1.14
N HIS A 8 23.22 -10.07 1.39
CA HIS A 8 23.48 -8.76 0.79
C HIS A 8 23.55 -8.88 -0.74
N ASP A 9 23.08 -7.87 -1.46
CA ASP A 9 22.97 -7.93 -2.92
C ASP A 9 24.35 -8.07 -3.60
N GLU A 10 25.40 -7.50 -3.03
CA GLU A 10 26.80 -7.67 -3.48
C GLU A 10 27.23 -9.15 -3.47
N ILE A 11 26.93 -9.86 -2.37
CA ILE A 11 27.30 -11.28 -2.22
C ILE A 11 26.49 -12.14 -3.18
N ARG A 12 25.25 -11.74 -3.52
CA ARG A 12 24.42 -12.44 -4.51
C ARG A 12 25.01 -12.32 -5.91
N TRP A 13 25.41 -11.12 -6.32
CA TRP A 13 26.02 -10.92 -7.64
C TRP A 13 27.37 -11.62 -7.75
N ARG A 14 28.18 -11.60 -6.69
CA ARG A 14 29.42 -12.39 -6.63
C ARG A 14 29.15 -13.89 -6.76
N ALA A 15 28.15 -14.43 -6.04
CA ALA A 15 27.76 -15.83 -6.15
C ALA A 15 27.30 -16.20 -7.56
N VAL A 16 26.51 -15.33 -8.20
CA VAL A 16 26.04 -15.56 -9.58
C VAL A 16 27.19 -15.56 -10.57
N GLY A 17 28.14 -14.62 -10.46
CA GLY A 17 29.32 -14.59 -11.32
C GLY A 17 30.14 -15.88 -11.23
N MET A 18 30.34 -16.42 -10.02
CA MET A 18 31.02 -17.70 -9.83
C MET A 18 30.25 -18.87 -10.44
N LEU A 19 28.92 -18.89 -10.30
CA LEU A 19 28.08 -19.94 -10.86
C LEU A 19 28.02 -19.89 -12.39
N GLN A 20 28.08 -18.69 -12.99
CA GLN A 20 28.22 -18.52 -14.44
C GLN A 20 29.60 -18.99 -14.95
N ALA A 21 30.66 -18.82 -14.14
CA ALA A 21 31.98 -19.39 -14.39
C ALA A 21 32.04 -20.92 -14.14
N SER A 22 30.90 -21.60 -14.09
CA SER A 22 30.77 -23.05 -13.89
C SER A 22 31.30 -23.58 -12.55
N ALA A 23 31.40 -22.73 -11.52
CA ALA A 23 31.77 -23.18 -10.19
C ALA A 23 30.68 -24.06 -9.56
N ARG A 24 31.10 -25.11 -8.84
CA ARG A 24 30.17 -25.98 -8.11
C ARG A 24 29.49 -25.19 -6.98
N GLN A 25 28.17 -25.35 -6.82
CA GLN A 25 27.40 -24.66 -5.76
C GLN A 25 27.96 -24.87 -4.34
N SER A 26 28.56 -26.03 -4.07
CA SER A 26 29.21 -26.32 -2.78
C SER A 26 30.52 -25.54 -2.57
N ALA A 27 31.27 -25.25 -3.64
CA ALA A 27 32.46 -24.41 -3.57
C ALA A 27 32.08 -22.95 -3.31
N VAL A 28 31.08 -22.44 -4.03
CA VAL A 28 30.52 -21.09 -3.84
C VAL A 28 29.99 -20.90 -2.41
N ALA A 29 29.29 -21.90 -1.88
CA ALA A 29 28.79 -21.89 -0.50
C ALA A 29 29.92 -21.79 0.55
N ARG A 30 31.03 -22.52 0.33
CA ARG A 30 32.20 -22.47 1.22
C ARG A 30 32.94 -21.15 1.12
N GLU A 31 33.16 -20.63 -0.10
CA GLU A 31 33.87 -19.36 -0.31
C GLU A 31 33.13 -18.17 0.31
N LEU A 32 31.79 -18.14 0.17
CA LEU A 32 30.98 -17.05 0.69
C LEU A 32 30.53 -17.27 2.13
N ASN A 33 30.93 -18.38 2.77
CA ASN A 33 30.49 -18.80 4.11
C ASN A 33 28.96 -18.77 4.27
N VAL A 34 28.22 -19.20 3.23
CA VAL A 34 26.76 -19.24 3.21
C VAL A 34 26.28 -20.67 3.07
N HIS A 35 25.20 -21.02 3.78
CA HIS A 35 24.60 -22.33 3.67
C HIS A 35 24.23 -22.68 2.21
N ARG A 36 24.54 -23.91 1.77
CA ARG A 36 24.32 -24.39 0.38
C ARG A 36 22.89 -24.15 -0.14
N ASN A 37 21.88 -24.28 0.73
CA ASN A 37 20.48 -24.02 0.36
C ASN A 37 20.22 -22.58 -0.09
N VAL A 38 20.98 -21.60 0.40
CA VAL A 38 20.84 -20.20 -0.03
C VAL A 38 21.35 -20.03 -1.46
N ILE A 39 22.51 -20.63 -1.78
CA ILE A 39 23.08 -20.62 -3.12
C ILE A 39 22.18 -21.36 -4.12
N HIS A 40 21.65 -22.53 -3.74
CA HIS A 40 20.71 -23.28 -4.57
C HIS A 40 19.44 -22.47 -4.88
N ARG A 41 18.84 -21.82 -3.87
CA ARG A 41 17.66 -20.96 -4.07
C ARG A 41 17.98 -19.74 -4.93
N LEU A 42 19.16 -19.13 -4.74
CA LEU A 42 19.61 -17.99 -5.53
C LEU A 42 19.78 -18.37 -7.00
N TRP A 43 20.43 -19.50 -7.29
CA TRP A 43 20.64 -19.98 -8.65
C TRP A 43 19.32 -20.29 -9.35
N ASN A 44 18.40 -20.98 -8.67
CA ASN A 44 17.07 -21.28 -9.22
C ASN A 44 16.21 -20.02 -9.45
N HIS A 45 16.45 -18.94 -8.69
CA HIS A 45 15.81 -17.64 -8.89
C HIS A 45 16.43 -16.93 -10.09
N TYR A 46 17.76 -16.90 -10.19
CA TYR A 46 18.49 -16.31 -11.30
C TYR A 46 18.16 -16.97 -12.64
N GLN A 47 18.06 -18.30 -12.70
CA GLN A 47 17.68 -19.01 -13.92
C GLN A 47 16.29 -18.64 -14.44
N ARG A 48 15.35 -18.33 -13.54
CA ARG A 48 13.98 -17.95 -13.92
C ARG A 48 13.87 -16.50 -14.36
N ASP A 49 14.56 -15.61 -13.66
CA ASP A 49 14.30 -14.16 -13.77
C ASP A 49 15.46 -13.37 -14.37
N GLN A 50 16.60 -14.03 -14.64
CA GLN A 50 17.88 -13.42 -15.02
C GLN A 50 18.29 -12.26 -14.08
N ASN A 51 17.86 -12.34 -12.83
CA ASN A 51 18.06 -11.29 -11.85
C ASN A 51 18.43 -11.89 -10.50
N ALA A 52 19.55 -11.46 -9.94
CA ALA A 52 20.01 -11.89 -8.61
C ALA A 52 19.44 -11.04 -7.48
N SER A 53 18.97 -9.83 -7.81
CA SER A 53 18.44 -8.88 -6.83
C SER A 53 17.14 -9.40 -6.24
N ARG A 54 16.87 -8.97 -5.01
CA ARG A 54 15.61 -9.27 -4.34
C ARG A 54 14.46 -8.65 -5.14
N ARG A 55 13.46 -9.48 -5.47
CA ARG A 55 12.12 -8.97 -5.81
C ARG A 55 11.57 -8.16 -4.63
N ARG A 56 11.20 -6.91 -4.88
CA ARG A 56 10.37 -6.16 -3.94
C ARG A 56 9.12 -6.98 -3.70
N ALA A 57 8.86 -7.32 -2.45
CA ALA A 57 7.62 -8.00 -2.11
C ALA A 57 6.48 -7.10 -2.60
N SER A 58 5.50 -7.69 -3.31
CA SER A 58 4.25 -7.00 -3.57
C SER A 58 3.70 -6.58 -2.20
N GLY A 59 3.38 -5.28 -2.09
CA GLY A 59 2.84 -4.74 -0.86
C GLY A 59 1.53 -5.43 -0.47
N ARG A 60 1.05 -5.10 0.72
CA ARG A 60 -0.26 -5.57 1.19
C ARG A 60 -1.33 -5.25 0.15
N TRP A 61 -2.19 -6.23 -0.16
CA TRP A 61 -3.31 -6.05 -1.08
C TRP A 61 -4.17 -4.86 -0.66
N ILE A 62 -4.31 -3.90 -1.57
CA ILE A 62 -4.96 -2.62 -1.31
C ILE A 62 -6.44 -2.73 -1.70
N ILE A 63 -7.33 -2.55 -0.73
CA ILE A 63 -8.79 -2.59 -0.94
C ILE A 63 -9.29 -1.34 -1.68
N THR A 64 -8.69 -0.16 -1.43
CA THR A 64 -9.09 1.11 -2.07
C THR A 64 -8.17 1.46 -3.22
N ARG A 65 -8.72 1.68 -4.42
CA ARG A 65 -7.95 2.13 -5.57
C ARG A 65 -7.69 3.63 -5.46
N THR A 66 -6.68 4.13 -6.17
CA THR A 66 -6.38 5.57 -6.28
C THR A 66 -7.60 6.42 -6.68
N ALA A 67 -8.53 5.86 -7.47
CA ALA A 67 -9.79 6.54 -7.82
C ALA A 67 -10.74 6.70 -6.62
N ASP A 68 -10.84 5.67 -5.78
CA ASP A 68 -11.66 5.67 -4.57
C ASP A 68 -11.08 6.69 -3.56
N ASP A 69 -9.75 6.73 -3.44
CA ASP A 69 -9.06 7.68 -2.56
C ASP A 69 -9.28 9.14 -3.02
N ARG A 70 -9.25 9.42 -4.35
CA ARG A 70 -9.58 10.76 -4.89
C ARG A 70 -11.02 11.17 -4.57
N TYR A 71 -11.99 10.27 -4.78
CA TYR A 71 -13.39 10.53 -4.44
C TYR A 71 -13.55 10.78 -2.94
N LEU A 72 -12.88 9.98 -2.10
CA LEU A 72 -12.87 10.15 -0.65
C LEU A 72 -12.37 11.53 -0.24
N PHE A 73 -11.23 11.97 -0.78
CA PHE A 73 -10.65 13.28 -0.46
C PHE A 73 -11.53 14.43 -0.93
N GLN A 74 -12.14 14.31 -2.12
CA GLN A 74 -13.08 15.30 -2.63
C GLN A 74 -14.33 15.41 -1.75
N CYS A 75 -14.91 14.27 -1.34
CA CYS A 75 -16.07 14.23 -0.45
C CYS A 75 -15.76 14.81 0.93
N ALA A 76 -14.61 14.47 1.51
CA ALA A 76 -14.18 14.99 2.80
C ALA A 76 -13.96 16.52 2.77
N ARG A 77 -13.39 17.05 1.68
CA ARG A 77 -13.20 18.51 1.50
C ARG A 77 -14.53 19.24 1.31
N ARG A 78 -15.44 18.69 0.49
CA ARG A 78 -16.77 19.29 0.21
C ARG A 78 -17.71 19.22 1.40
N ARG A 79 -17.70 18.11 2.14
CA ARG A 79 -18.64 17.83 3.23
C ARG A 79 -17.88 17.56 4.54
N ARG A 80 -17.31 18.63 5.09
CA ARG A 80 -16.46 18.60 6.31
C ARG A 80 -17.17 18.07 7.57
N THR A 81 -18.50 17.95 7.56
CA THR A 81 -19.31 17.42 8.66
C THR A 81 -19.49 15.91 8.63
N LEU A 82 -19.12 15.23 7.54
CA LEU A 82 -19.31 13.78 7.42
C LEU A 82 -18.29 13.01 8.24
N THR A 83 -18.79 12.01 8.97
CA THR A 83 -17.94 11.08 9.73
C THR A 83 -17.30 10.04 8.80
N ALA A 84 -16.16 9.49 9.22
CA ALA A 84 -15.49 8.40 8.50
C ALA A 84 -16.40 7.17 8.27
N ARG A 85 -17.37 6.92 9.17
CA ARG A 85 -18.35 5.84 9.01
C ARG A 85 -19.34 6.12 7.89
N GLN A 86 -19.86 7.35 7.81
CA GLN A 86 -20.78 7.75 6.74
C GLN A 86 -20.08 7.72 5.37
N LEU A 87 -18.82 8.15 5.30
CA LEU A 87 -18.03 8.08 4.07
C LEU A 87 -17.72 6.64 3.66
N ALA A 88 -17.43 5.76 4.62
CA ALA A 88 -17.27 4.34 4.36
C ALA A 88 -18.55 3.74 3.75
N SER A 89 -19.73 4.04 4.28
CA SER A 89 -21.01 3.58 3.72
C SER A 89 -21.26 4.11 2.30
N GLN A 90 -20.98 5.40 2.04
CA GLN A 90 -21.16 6.00 0.71
C GLN A 90 -20.26 5.36 -0.35
N ILE A 91 -18.97 5.19 -0.03
CA ILE A 91 -18.03 4.56 -0.97
C ILE A 91 -18.34 3.07 -1.13
N SER A 92 -18.74 2.39 -0.05
CA SER A 92 -19.09 0.98 -0.15
C SER A 92 -20.31 0.75 -1.05
N ALA A 93 -21.32 1.63 -0.95
CA ALA A 93 -22.49 1.60 -1.83
C ALA A 93 -22.14 1.93 -3.29
N ALA A 94 -21.27 2.92 -3.52
CA ALA A 94 -20.88 3.32 -4.88
C ALA A 94 -19.92 2.34 -5.56
N ALA A 95 -18.99 1.75 -4.81
CA ALA A 95 -17.95 0.87 -5.32
C ALA A 95 -18.32 -0.62 -5.25
N GLY A 96 -19.43 -0.98 -4.59
CA GLY A 96 -19.87 -2.37 -4.39
C GLY A 96 -18.92 -3.21 -3.52
N LYS A 97 -18.10 -2.56 -2.68
CA LYS A 97 -17.06 -3.21 -1.86
C LYS A 97 -17.23 -2.83 -0.40
N SER A 98 -17.05 -3.77 0.52
CA SER A 98 -17.08 -3.45 1.95
C SER A 98 -15.80 -2.74 2.38
N ILE A 99 -15.88 -1.43 2.62
CA ILE A 99 -14.76 -0.62 3.12
C ILE A 99 -14.99 -0.31 4.59
N SER A 100 -14.01 -0.64 5.43
CA SER A 100 -14.10 -0.38 6.87
C SER A 100 -13.83 1.09 7.21
N ARG A 101 -14.43 1.56 8.31
CA ARG A 101 -14.15 2.89 8.89
C ARG A 101 -12.65 3.11 9.11
N GLN A 102 -11.93 2.08 9.56
CA GLN A 102 -10.49 2.16 9.83
C GLN A 102 -9.69 2.37 8.55
N THR A 103 -10.07 1.74 7.45
CA THR A 103 -9.43 1.95 6.15
C THR A 103 -9.64 3.39 5.68
N VAL A 104 -10.87 3.92 5.75
CA VAL A 104 -11.17 5.32 5.42
C VAL A 104 -10.35 6.28 6.30
N SER A 105 -10.28 6.03 7.60
CA SER A 105 -9.48 6.85 8.53
C SER A 105 -7.99 6.84 8.16
N ARG A 106 -7.40 5.68 7.87
CA ARG A 106 -6.00 5.58 7.43
C ARG A 106 -5.74 6.36 6.15
N ARG A 107 -6.63 6.25 5.16
CA ARG A 107 -6.52 7.01 3.90
C ARG A 107 -6.63 8.52 4.13
N MET A 108 -7.54 8.95 4.99
CA MET A 108 -7.65 10.36 5.36
C MET A 108 -6.38 10.90 6.02
N HIS A 109 -5.75 10.11 6.88
CA HIS A 109 -4.46 10.47 7.46
C HIS A 109 -3.34 10.53 6.42
N GLU A 110 -3.29 9.57 5.48
CA GLU A 110 -2.34 9.60 4.35
C GLU A 110 -2.53 10.85 3.47
N GLY A 111 -3.76 11.32 3.30
CA GLY A 111 -4.10 12.54 2.58
C GLY A 111 -4.07 13.83 3.41
N GLU A 112 -3.55 13.78 4.64
CA GLU A 112 -3.46 14.90 5.60
C GLU A 112 -4.81 15.56 5.96
N LEU A 113 -5.93 14.87 5.69
CA LEU A 113 -7.27 15.33 6.03
C LEU A 113 -7.62 14.88 7.45
N PHE A 114 -7.04 15.57 8.44
CA PHE A 114 -7.28 15.30 9.86
C PHE A 114 -7.88 16.52 10.55
N ALA A 115 -9.19 16.48 10.83
CA ALA A 115 -9.84 17.49 11.67
C ALA A 115 -9.75 17.07 13.15
N ARG A 116 -8.90 17.77 13.93
CA ARG A 116 -8.81 17.57 15.40
C ARG A 116 -10.10 17.90 16.13
N ARG A 117 -10.91 18.81 15.56
CA ARG A 117 -12.26 19.15 16.00
C ARG A 117 -13.19 19.12 14.79
N PRO A 118 -14.28 18.33 14.80
CA PRO A 118 -15.28 18.41 13.75
C PRO A 118 -15.87 19.82 13.73
N VAL A 119 -16.08 20.37 12.53
CA VAL A 119 -16.79 21.64 12.40
C VAL A 119 -18.24 21.38 12.81
N VAL A 120 -18.66 21.98 13.92
CA VAL A 120 -20.05 21.97 14.36
C VAL A 120 -20.79 23.00 13.51
N CYS A 121 -21.31 22.57 12.37
CA CYS A 121 -22.28 23.37 11.62
C CYS A 121 -23.67 23.07 12.18
N VAL A 122 -24.46 24.10 12.50
CA VAL A 122 -25.90 23.93 12.75
C VAL A 122 -26.51 23.34 11.48
N PRO A 123 -27.11 22.14 11.52
CA PRO A 123 -27.63 21.50 10.32
C PRO A 123 -28.83 22.29 9.82
N LEU A 124 -28.61 23.10 8.78
CA LEU A 124 -29.70 23.73 8.06
C LEU A 124 -30.57 22.64 7.42
N SER A 125 -31.88 22.76 7.62
CA SER A 125 -32.88 21.95 6.91
C SER A 125 -32.58 21.95 5.40
N PRO A 126 -32.76 20.83 4.68
CA PRO A 126 -32.63 20.79 3.22
C PRO A 126 -33.45 21.88 2.52
N CYS A 127 -34.65 22.18 3.06
CA CYS A 127 -35.51 23.25 2.57
C CYS A 127 -34.84 24.63 2.74
N ALA A 128 -34.25 24.90 3.92
CA ALA A 128 -33.51 26.14 4.19
C ALA A 128 -32.25 26.30 3.32
N ARG A 129 -31.63 25.19 2.89
CA ARG A 129 -30.50 25.20 1.95
C ARG A 129 -30.91 25.51 0.52
N GLN A 130 -32.08 25.04 0.09
CA GLN A 130 -32.60 25.31 -1.25
C GLN A 130 -33.09 26.75 -1.37
N SER A 131 -33.75 27.29 -0.34
CA SER A 131 -34.20 28.68 -0.32
C SER A 131 -33.04 29.68 -0.28
N ALA A 132 -31.95 29.39 0.45
CA ALA A 132 -30.77 30.27 0.46
C ALA A 132 -30.06 30.41 -0.90
N ILE A 133 -30.23 29.44 -1.81
CA ILE A 133 -29.69 29.50 -3.19
C ILE A 133 -30.61 30.31 -4.11
N ALA A 134 -31.91 30.37 -3.80
CA ALA A 134 -32.90 31.14 -4.56
C ALA A 134 -32.89 32.65 -4.25
N PHE A 135 -32.23 33.08 -3.17
CA PHE A 135 -32.13 34.48 -2.73
C PHE A 135 -30.68 34.99 -2.76
N GLY A 136 -29.98 34.86 -3.88
CA GLY A 136 -28.75 35.62 -4.18
C GLY A 136 -29.05 36.76 -5.16
N PRO A 137 -28.31 37.89 -5.10
CA PRO A 137 -28.62 39.13 -5.83
C PRO A 137 -28.53 39.01 -7.36
#